data_AF-A0A8S3IGV4-F1
#
_entry.id   AF-A0A8S3IGV4-F1
#
_cell.length_a   1.000
_cell.length_b   1.000
_cell.length_c   1.000
_cell.angle_alpha   90.00
_cell.angle_beta   90.00
_cell.angle_gamma   90.00
#
_symmetry.space_group_name_H-M   'P 1'
#
loop_
_entity.id
_entity.type
_entity.pdbx_description
1 polymer ?
#
loop_
_entity_poly.entity_id
_entity_poly.type
_entity_poly.pdbx_seq_one_letter_code
_entity_poly.pdbx_strand_id
1 'polypeptide(L)'
;MISDNVDGFYGFRNRYRDQNDVLIGLMNRNRRHAGWNANETFALSIMSHDTTWARMPGKEFQQYNVTRKFSAPLIDGWPRESPKGTKLGYTKAIKSFSDQGGGYVSIDSSVNLNITLASRDILVDMITRGNIDTIIAIHDRFVDTLSHFWHWQISPDPDETNITLGNENNLSTFIIRGRNGSWLKGWLYNHQNAAYNNTEDVLRIVKQGFTANFKIAMTLGMGTEPVAYRIATGINIDNACINFDALFQGLQVIYLI
;
A
#
# COMPACT_ATOMS: atom_id res chain seq x y z
N MET A 1 14.54 -7.45 -4.14
CA MET A 1 14.08 -6.89 -2.84
C MET A 1 15.29 -6.49 -2.01
N ILE A 2 15.26 -5.31 -1.41
CA ILE A 2 16.22 -4.82 -0.41
C ILE A 2 15.47 -4.74 0.91
N SER A 3 16.07 -5.20 2.01
CA SER A 3 15.42 -5.17 3.32
C SER A 3 16.41 -4.83 4.42
N ASP A 4 16.02 -3.89 5.28
CA ASP A 4 16.63 -3.64 6.57
C ASP A 4 15.61 -3.93 7.66
N ASN A 5 15.74 -5.11 8.26
CA ASN A 5 14.77 -5.59 9.25
C ASN A 5 14.98 -4.95 10.61
N VAL A 6 16.17 -4.40 10.85
CA VAL A 6 16.55 -3.73 12.10
C VAL A 6 15.91 -2.36 12.15
N ASP A 7 16.00 -1.60 11.05
CA ASP A 7 15.41 -0.26 10.95
C ASP A 7 13.96 -0.28 10.46
N GLY A 8 13.54 -1.34 9.76
CA GLY A 8 12.18 -1.54 9.28
C GLY A 8 11.91 -0.85 7.94
N PHE A 9 12.86 -0.99 7.01
CA PHE A 9 12.74 -0.51 5.62
C PHE A 9 12.73 -1.69 4.64
N TYR A 10 11.86 -1.64 3.64
CA TYR A 10 11.76 -2.67 2.60
C TYR A 10 11.57 -2.02 1.25
N GLY A 11 12.44 -2.35 0.31
CA GLY A 11 12.44 -1.83 -1.06
C GLY A 11 12.25 -2.94 -2.08
N PHE A 12 11.41 -2.66 -3.08
CA PHE A 12 11.25 -3.49 -4.26
C PHE A 12 11.57 -2.64 -5.48
N ARG A 13 12.37 -3.19 -6.40
CA ARG A 13 12.76 -2.49 -7.62
C ARG A 13 12.88 -3.50 -8.76
N ASN A 14 12.24 -3.23 -9.89
CA ASN A 14 12.24 -4.16 -11.03
C ASN A 14 13.53 -4.07 -11.86
N ARG A 15 14.19 -2.89 -11.94
CA ARG A 15 15.45 -2.66 -12.67
C ARG A 15 16.19 -1.43 -12.12
N TYR A 16 17.46 -1.23 -12.50
CA TYR A 16 18.27 -0.14 -11.94
C TYR A 16 18.30 1.16 -12.78
N ARG A 17 17.64 1.20 -13.94
CA ARG A 17 17.68 2.34 -14.88
C ARG A 17 16.46 2.36 -15.81
N ASP A 18 16.18 3.54 -16.39
CA ASP A 18 15.22 3.86 -17.46
C ASP A 18 13.79 4.20 -17.03
N GLN A 19 13.00 4.75 -17.96
CA GLN A 19 11.67 5.36 -17.71
C GLN A 19 10.64 4.36 -17.16
N ASN A 20 10.83 3.05 -17.35
CA ASN A 20 9.90 2.00 -16.89
C ASN A 20 10.39 1.32 -15.59
N ASP A 21 11.26 2.00 -14.84
CA ASP A 21 11.64 1.57 -13.49
C ASP A 21 10.44 1.68 -12.55
N VAL A 22 10.23 0.65 -11.74
CA VAL A 22 9.23 0.61 -10.67
C VAL A 22 9.97 0.49 -9.36
N LEU A 23 9.84 1.52 -8.51
CA LEU A 23 10.38 1.55 -7.16
C LEU A 23 9.24 1.60 -6.15
N ILE A 24 9.22 0.64 -5.23
CA ILE A 24 8.29 0.58 -4.11
C ILE A 24 9.08 0.55 -2.82
N GLY A 25 8.77 1.47 -1.91
CA GLY A 25 9.32 1.54 -0.56
C GLY A 25 8.22 1.36 0.49
N LEU A 26 8.52 0.56 1.51
CA LEU A 26 7.70 0.37 2.70
C LEU A 26 8.53 0.70 3.94
N MET A 27 7.95 1.41 4.90
CA MET A 27 8.56 1.65 6.21
C MET A 27 7.65 1.18 7.34
N ASN A 28 8.25 0.58 8.38
CA ASN A 28 7.56 0.19 9.61
C ASN A 28 8.09 0.90 10.85
N ARG A 29 9.27 1.54 10.77
CA ARG A 29 10.02 2.08 11.92
C ARG A 29 10.19 1.05 13.03
N ASN A 30 11.15 0.14 12.86
CA ASN A 30 11.51 -0.84 13.89
C ASN A 30 12.53 -0.28 14.90
N ARG A 31 13.26 0.77 14.50
CA ARG A 31 14.19 1.53 15.35
C ARG A 31 14.05 3.03 15.10
N ARG A 32 14.36 3.86 16.10
CA ARG A 32 14.41 5.33 15.96
C ARG A 32 15.77 5.74 15.42
N HIS A 33 15.79 6.68 14.49
CA HIS A 33 17.00 7.38 14.11
C HIS A 33 17.19 8.64 14.98
N ALA A 34 18.39 8.83 15.54
CA ALA A 34 18.64 9.79 16.63
C ALA A 34 18.46 11.28 16.27
N GLY A 35 18.33 11.64 14.98
CA GLY A 35 18.19 13.03 14.54
C GLY A 35 17.02 13.33 13.60
N TRP A 36 16.30 12.30 13.12
CA TRP A 36 15.28 12.44 12.08
C TRP A 36 14.07 11.58 12.42
N ASN A 37 13.08 12.19 13.07
CA ASN A 37 11.81 11.54 13.41
C ASN A 37 10.69 12.11 12.56
N ALA A 38 10.01 11.24 11.82
CA ALA A 38 8.84 11.51 11.01
C ALA A 38 7.82 10.39 11.23
N ASN A 39 6.54 10.67 10.99
CA ASN A 39 5.46 9.69 11.20
C ASN A 39 5.40 8.70 10.02
N GLU A 40 6.38 7.80 9.92
CA GLU A 40 6.57 6.95 8.73
C GLU A 40 6.13 5.49 8.95
N THR A 41 5.48 5.19 10.07
CA THR A 41 4.89 3.88 10.32
C THR A 41 3.89 3.54 9.21
N PHE A 42 4.07 2.39 8.56
CA PHE A 42 3.28 1.96 7.40
C PHE A 42 3.33 2.93 6.22
N ALA A 43 4.36 3.77 6.12
CA ALA A 43 4.55 4.62 4.95
C ALA A 43 4.80 3.77 3.70
N LEU A 44 4.15 4.18 2.62
CA LEU A 44 4.27 3.60 1.29
C LEU A 44 4.79 4.68 0.35
N SER A 45 5.84 4.36 -0.41
CA SER A 45 6.32 5.17 -1.52
C SER A 45 6.30 4.33 -2.78
N ILE A 46 5.78 4.89 -3.86
CA ILE A 46 5.66 4.20 -5.15
C ILE A 46 5.99 5.21 -6.23
N MET A 47 6.96 4.88 -7.08
CA MET A 47 7.33 5.64 -8.26
C MET A 47 7.47 4.70 -9.45
N SER A 48 6.94 5.09 -10.59
CA SER A 48 7.22 4.45 -11.88
C SER A 48 6.80 5.34 -13.05
N HIS A 49 7.32 5.09 -14.25
CA HIS A 49 6.89 5.80 -15.46
C HIS A 49 6.98 7.34 -15.34
N ASP A 50 8.07 7.83 -14.73
CA ASP A 50 8.28 9.24 -14.41
C ASP A 50 7.11 9.89 -13.64
N THR A 51 6.40 9.09 -12.84
CA THR A 51 5.22 9.48 -12.04
C THR A 51 5.40 9.05 -10.58
N THR A 52 5.10 9.96 -9.66
CA THR A 52 5.05 9.66 -8.21
C THR A 52 3.63 9.29 -7.79
N TRP A 53 3.39 8.00 -7.54
CA TRP A 53 2.07 7.47 -7.21
C TRP A 53 1.73 7.51 -5.71
N ALA A 54 2.76 7.43 -4.87
CA ALA A 54 2.61 7.51 -3.43
C ALA A 54 3.78 8.30 -2.84
N ARG A 55 3.47 9.46 -2.26
CA ARG A 55 4.45 10.33 -1.58
C ARG A 55 4.26 10.33 -0.07
N MET A 56 5.28 10.83 0.61
CA MET A 56 5.27 11.14 2.04
C MET A 56 5.60 12.62 2.22
N PRO A 57 5.06 13.29 3.25
CA PRO A 57 5.21 14.73 3.44
C PRO A 57 6.62 15.19 3.84
N GLY A 58 7.53 14.26 4.15
CA GLY A 58 8.84 14.61 4.71
C GLY A 58 8.70 15.51 5.95
N LYS A 59 9.36 16.67 5.94
CA LYS A 59 9.29 17.66 7.05
C LYS A 59 8.05 18.54 7.01
N GLU A 60 7.32 18.61 5.91
CA GLU A 60 6.21 19.56 5.73
C GLU A 60 5.07 19.30 6.72
N PHE A 61 4.89 18.05 7.17
CA PHE A 61 3.89 17.74 8.19
C PHE A 61 4.17 18.47 9.50
N GLN A 62 5.42 18.48 9.98
CA GLN A 62 5.76 19.14 11.25
C GLN A 62 5.56 20.65 11.18
N GLN A 63 5.71 21.24 9.99
CA GLN A 63 5.63 22.68 9.80
C GLN A 63 4.20 23.16 9.48
N TYR A 64 3.41 22.37 8.76
CA TYR A 64 2.13 22.81 8.17
C TYR A 64 0.96 21.85 8.43
N ASN A 65 1.18 20.79 9.19
CA ASN A 65 0.16 19.81 9.60
C ASN A 65 -0.56 19.13 8.41
N VAL A 66 0.17 18.86 7.33
CA VAL A 66 -0.38 18.39 6.05
C VAL A 66 -0.61 16.87 6.05
N THR A 67 -1.72 16.43 6.64
CA THR A 67 -2.09 14.99 6.68
C THR A 67 -2.43 14.41 5.30
N ARG A 68 -2.88 15.25 4.36
CA ARG A 68 -3.23 14.83 2.99
C ARG A 68 -2.01 14.30 2.21
N LYS A 69 -0.78 14.68 2.55
CA LYS A 69 0.43 14.23 1.85
C LYS A 69 0.94 12.85 2.28
N PHE A 70 0.34 12.21 3.28
CA PHE A 70 0.74 10.87 3.71
C PHE A 70 0.21 9.80 2.76
N SER A 71 1.07 8.87 2.37
CA SER A 71 0.65 7.58 1.83
C SER A 71 0.83 6.51 2.90
N ALA A 72 0.02 6.62 3.94
CA ALA A 72 0.05 5.77 5.12
C ALA A 72 -1.36 5.72 5.76
N PRO A 73 -1.67 4.69 6.57
CA PRO A 73 -2.89 4.69 7.35
C PRO A 73 -2.91 5.82 8.39
N LEU A 74 -4.08 6.41 8.59
CA LEU A 74 -4.33 7.44 9.61
C LEU A 74 -5.43 6.95 10.55
N ILE A 75 -5.35 7.35 11.83
CA ILE A 75 -6.35 7.01 12.85
C ILE A 75 -7.01 8.31 13.28
N ASP A 76 -8.33 8.39 13.10
CA ASP A 76 -9.14 9.60 13.33
C ASP A 76 -8.65 10.81 12.52
N GLY A 77 -8.14 10.55 11.30
CA GLY A 77 -7.60 11.56 10.39
C GLY A 77 -6.16 11.98 10.64
N TRP A 78 -5.50 11.42 11.66
CA TRP A 78 -4.15 11.81 12.07
C TRP A 78 -3.12 10.69 11.91
N PRO A 79 -1.90 11.01 11.46
CA PRO A 79 -0.79 10.06 11.57
C PRO A 79 -0.45 9.87 13.05
N ARG A 80 -0.12 8.64 13.45
CA ARG A 80 0.32 8.35 14.83
C ARG A 80 1.77 7.89 14.85
N GLU A 81 2.49 8.28 15.90
CA GLU A 81 3.80 7.77 16.27
C GLU A 81 3.80 7.46 17.76
N SER A 82 4.62 6.50 18.17
CA SER A 82 4.77 6.16 19.57
C SER A 82 5.50 7.28 20.35
N PRO A 83 5.25 7.41 21.66
CA PRO A 83 6.00 8.33 22.51
C PRO A 83 7.50 8.00 22.53
N LYS A 84 8.36 9.01 22.72
CA LYS A 84 9.82 8.81 22.88
C LYS A 84 10.12 7.78 23.98
N GLY A 85 11.05 6.87 23.71
CA GLY A 85 11.50 5.85 24.67
C GLY A 85 10.65 4.57 24.73
N THR A 86 9.62 4.45 23.90
CA THR A 86 8.83 3.21 23.79
C THR A 86 9.45 2.22 22.80
N LYS A 87 9.13 0.92 22.97
CA LYS A 87 9.39 -0.10 21.94
C LYS A 87 8.68 0.31 20.65
N LEU A 88 9.23 -0.10 19.52
CA LEU A 88 8.67 0.22 18.22
C LEU A 88 8.03 -1.01 17.57
N GLY A 89 7.52 -0.85 16.35
CA GLY A 89 7.08 -1.93 15.49
C GLY A 89 8.19 -2.95 15.21
N TYR A 90 7.83 -4.07 14.60
CA TYR A 90 8.80 -5.09 14.24
C TYR A 90 8.39 -5.84 12.97
N THR A 91 9.39 -6.42 12.31
CA THR A 91 9.20 -7.36 11.21
C THR A 91 8.72 -8.71 11.74
N LYS A 92 7.57 -9.21 11.27
CA LYS A 92 7.11 -10.58 11.56
C LYS A 92 7.72 -11.61 10.60
N ALA A 93 7.70 -11.31 9.31
CA ALA A 93 8.17 -12.23 8.27
C ALA A 93 8.60 -11.48 7.02
N ILE A 94 9.57 -12.05 6.30
CA ILE A 94 10.00 -11.61 4.98
C ILE A 94 10.29 -12.82 4.12
N LYS A 95 9.92 -12.76 2.85
CA LYS A 95 10.20 -13.80 1.88
C LYS A 95 10.42 -13.18 0.51
N SER A 96 11.49 -13.54 -0.18
CA SER A 96 11.66 -13.22 -1.60
C SER A 96 11.05 -14.33 -2.46
N PHE A 97 10.47 -13.96 -3.61
CA PHE A 97 9.96 -14.90 -4.60
C PHE A 97 10.77 -14.74 -5.89
N SER A 98 11.66 -15.70 -6.17
CA SER A 98 12.52 -15.66 -7.37
C SER A 98 11.71 -15.68 -8.66
N ASP A 99 10.60 -16.40 -8.65
CA ASP A 99 9.64 -16.57 -9.73
C ASP A 99 8.62 -15.42 -9.85
N GLN A 100 8.77 -14.35 -9.06
CA GLN A 100 7.91 -13.16 -9.11
C GLN A 100 8.73 -11.85 -9.18
N GLY A 101 10.06 -11.92 -9.06
CA GLY A 101 10.95 -10.74 -9.01
C GLY A 101 10.78 -9.85 -7.77
N GLY A 102 9.75 -10.07 -6.96
CA GLY A 102 9.43 -9.32 -5.76
C GLY A 102 9.51 -10.17 -4.48
N GLY A 103 8.55 -9.98 -3.59
CA GLY A 103 8.58 -10.59 -2.26
C GLY A 103 7.38 -10.25 -1.40
N TYR A 104 7.38 -10.81 -0.19
CA TYR A 104 6.39 -10.61 0.84
C TYR A 104 7.05 -10.06 2.10
N VAL A 105 6.37 -9.13 2.76
CA VAL A 105 6.75 -8.57 4.05
C VAL A 105 5.52 -8.53 4.96
N SER A 106 5.70 -8.98 6.20
CA SER A 106 4.71 -8.88 7.27
C SER A 106 5.30 -8.09 8.43
N ILE A 107 4.56 -7.10 8.92
CA ILE A 107 4.99 -6.17 9.95
C ILE A 107 3.90 -5.97 11.01
N ASP A 108 4.33 -5.80 12.26
CA ASP A 108 3.51 -5.31 13.37
C ASP A 108 3.92 -3.87 13.71
N SER A 109 2.94 -3.02 13.94
CA SER A 109 3.14 -1.65 14.38
C SER A 109 2.12 -1.21 15.42
N SER A 110 1.52 -2.16 16.15
CA SER A 110 0.54 -1.89 17.21
C SER A 110 1.09 -0.86 18.21
N VAL A 111 2.37 -1.03 18.60
CA VAL A 111 3.06 -0.12 19.53
C VAL A 111 3.32 1.25 18.90
N ASN A 112 3.69 1.30 17.61
CA ASN A 112 3.93 2.55 16.89
C ASN A 112 2.67 3.41 16.77
N LEU A 113 1.51 2.78 16.61
CA LEU A 113 0.23 3.47 16.47
C LEU A 113 -0.54 3.61 17.80
N ASN A 114 0.00 3.01 18.87
CA ASN A 114 -0.60 2.98 20.20
C ASN A 114 -2.06 2.46 20.19
N ILE A 115 -2.25 1.30 19.56
CA ILE A 115 -3.54 0.58 19.50
C ILE A 115 -3.32 -0.91 19.76
N THR A 116 -4.41 -1.66 19.97
CA THR A 116 -4.37 -3.09 20.31
C THR A 116 -3.71 -3.96 19.23
N LEU A 117 -4.06 -3.76 17.96
CA LEU A 117 -3.43 -4.44 16.82
C LEU A 117 -3.27 -3.49 15.64
N ALA A 118 -2.07 -3.45 15.07
CA ALA A 118 -1.82 -2.91 13.74
C ALA A 118 -0.85 -3.84 13.00
N SER A 119 -1.32 -4.53 11.97
CA SER A 119 -0.45 -5.35 11.13
C SER A 119 -0.65 -5.02 9.66
N ARG A 120 0.44 -5.06 8.90
CA ARG A 120 0.42 -4.99 7.44
C ARG A 120 1.14 -6.19 6.87
N ASP A 121 0.46 -6.85 5.95
CA ASP A 121 1.02 -7.84 5.06
C ASP A 121 1.07 -7.23 3.65
N ILE A 122 2.24 -7.21 3.02
CA ILE A 122 2.41 -6.73 1.63
C ILE A 122 3.07 -7.82 0.80
N LEU A 123 2.50 -8.06 -0.37
CA LEU A 123 3.06 -8.89 -1.43
C LEU A 123 3.32 -7.98 -2.64
N VAL A 124 4.49 -8.11 -3.23
CA VAL A 124 4.87 -7.43 -4.47
C VAL A 124 5.34 -8.49 -5.46
N ASP A 125 4.76 -8.47 -6.65
CA ASP A 125 5.22 -9.20 -7.82
C ASP A 125 5.59 -8.18 -8.90
N MET A 126 6.77 -8.35 -9.49
CA MET A 126 7.36 -7.44 -10.48
C MET A 126 7.51 -8.11 -11.84
N ILE A 127 6.75 -9.18 -12.10
CA ILE A 127 6.71 -9.82 -13.40
C ILE A 127 5.72 -9.07 -14.29
N THR A 128 6.20 -8.64 -15.45
CA THR A 128 5.35 -8.03 -16.46
C THR A 128 4.37 -9.05 -17.04
N ARG A 129 3.08 -8.69 -17.08
CA ARG A 129 1.97 -9.47 -17.66
C ARG A 129 1.13 -8.55 -18.53
N GLY A 130 1.30 -8.65 -19.85
CA GLY A 130 0.64 -7.74 -20.79
C GLY A 130 1.00 -6.29 -20.48
N ASN A 131 0.01 -5.49 -20.10
CA ASN A 131 0.16 -4.08 -19.75
C ASN A 131 0.48 -3.83 -18.27
N ILE A 132 0.52 -4.87 -17.43
CA ILE A 132 0.85 -4.80 -16.00
C ILE A 132 2.35 -5.02 -15.84
N ASP A 133 3.06 -4.09 -15.19
CA ASP A 133 4.47 -4.25 -14.82
C ASP A 133 4.66 -4.76 -13.40
N THR A 134 3.71 -4.46 -12.50
CA THR A 134 3.84 -4.81 -11.08
C THR A 134 2.47 -4.98 -10.45
N ILE A 135 2.34 -6.01 -9.62
CA ILE A 135 1.17 -6.27 -8.78
C ILE A 135 1.58 -6.08 -7.33
N ILE A 136 0.78 -5.33 -6.58
CA ILE A 136 0.96 -5.08 -5.14
C ILE A 136 -0.31 -5.52 -4.44
N ALA A 137 -0.22 -6.39 -3.44
CA ALA A 137 -1.34 -6.73 -2.56
C ALA A 137 -1.01 -6.31 -1.13
N ILE A 138 -1.92 -5.57 -0.50
CA ILE A 138 -1.82 -5.10 0.88
C ILE A 138 -2.99 -5.65 1.68
N HIS A 139 -2.69 -6.22 2.83
CA HIS A 139 -3.67 -6.58 3.84
C HIS A 139 -3.31 -5.88 5.16
N ASP A 140 -4.00 -4.76 5.42
CA ASP A 140 -3.89 -4.04 6.68
C ASP A 140 -5.00 -4.50 7.64
N ARG A 141 -4.65 -4.70 8.90
CA ARG A 141 -5.58 -5.09 9.98
C ARG A 141 -5.36 -4.20 11.18
N PHE A 142 -6.45 -3.62 11.66
CA PHE A 142 -6.50 -2.73 12.81
C PHE A 142 -7.55 -3.22 13.80
N VAL A 143 -7.19 -3.24 15.09
CA VAL A 143 -8.11 -3.51 16.20
C VAL A 143 -7.77 -2.55 17.33
N ASP A 144 -8.79 -2.01 17.98
CA ASP A 144 -8.60 -1.33 19.26
C ASP A 144 -9.80 -1.49 20.20
N THR A 145 -9.61 -1.12 21.47
CA THR A 145 -10.69 -1.10 22.47
C THR A 145 -11.61 0.09 22.30
N LEU A 146 -11.19 1.10 21.54
CA LEU A 146 -11.97 2.28 21.18
C LEU A 146 -12.39 2.21 19.72
N SER A 147 -13.54 2.81 19.42
CA SER A 147 -13.99 2.96 18.04
C SER A 147 -13.26 4.13 17.38
N HIS A 148 -12.76 3.92 16.17
CA HIS A 148 -12.01 4.91 15.41
C HIS A 148 -12.57 5.09 14.00
N PHE A 149 -12.18 6.20 13.36
CA PHE A 149 -12.15 6.29 11.91
C PHE A 149 -10.79 5.81 11.41
N TRP A 150 -10.79 4.66 10.73
CA TRP A 150 -9.61 4.06 10.12
C TRP A 150 -9.50 4.56 8.69
N HIS A 151 -8.42 5.27 8.38
CA HIS A 151 -8.17 5.78 7.04
C HIS A 151 -7.04 4.98 6.41
N TRP A 152 -7.26 4.43 5.23
CA TRP A 152 -6.20 4.01 4.33
C TRP A 152 -6.06 5.08 3.25
N GLN A 153 -4.83 5.56 3.01
CA GLN A 153 -4.60 6.73 2.16
C GLN A 153 -3.40 6.52 1.23
N ILE A 154 -3.54 6.99 -0.01
CA ILE A 154 -2.45 7.17 -0.96
C ILE A 154 -2.52 8.61 -1.51
N SER A 155 -1.38 9.30 -1.49
CA SER A 155 -1.23 10.67 -1.97
C SER A 155 -0.29 10.66 -3.17
N PRO A 156 -0.82 10.67 -4.41
CA PRO A 156 0.02 10.85 -5.59
C PRO A 156 0.47 12.31 -5.72
N ASP A 157 1.33 12.59 -6.69
CA ASP A 157 1.63 13.96 -7.09
C ASP A 157 0.44 14.59 -7.85
N PRO A 158 -0.19 15.65 -7.33
CA PRO A 158 -1.37 16.27 -7.95
C PRO A 158 -1.05 16.95 -9.28
N ASP A 159 0.21 17.37 -9.50
CA ASP A 159 0.60 18.04 -10.73
C ASP A 159 0.84 17.03 -11.87
N GLU A 160 0.93 15.74 -11.53
CA GLU A 160 1.24 14.65 -12.46
C GLU A 160 0.08 13.66 -12.64
N THR A 161 -0.94 13.72 -11.78
CA THR A 161 -1.94 12.64 -11.69
C THR A 161 -3.39 13.09 -11.58
N ASN A 162 -4.30 12.18 -11.95
CA ASN A 162 -5.73 12.33 -11.74
C ASN A 162 -6.33 11.02 -11.18
N ILE A 163 -7.17 11.15 -10.14
CA ILE A 163 -7.80 10.02 -9.44
C ILE A 163 -9.27 9.89 -9.86
N THR A 164 -9.62 8.74 -10.45
CA THR A 164 -11.00 8.35 -10.74
C THR A 164 -11.43 7.20 -9.84
N LEU A 165 -12.64 7.26 -9.29
CA LEU A 165 -13.26 6.18 -8.52
C LEU A 165 -14.25 5.41 -9.41
N GLY A 166 -14.41 4.12 -9.16
CA GLY A 166 -15.32 3.27 -9.92
C GLY A 166 -15.71 2.01 -9.18
N ASN A 167 -16.39 1.12 -9.90
CA ASN A 167 -16.67 -0.24 -9.47
C ASN A 167 -16.51 -1.18 -10.66
N GLU A 168 -16.05 -2.39 -10.41
CA GLU A 168 -15.78 -3.41 -11.43
C GLU A 168 -15.97 -4.79 -10.80
N ASN A 169 -16.79 -5.65 -11.39
CA ASN A 169 -16.96 -7.06 -11.00
C ASN A 169 -17.11 -7.30 -9.47
N ASN A 170 -17.99 -6.52 -8.83
CA ASN A 170 -18.23 -6.54 -7.37
C ASN A 170 -17.00 -6.15 -6.53
N LEU A 171 -16.14 -5.29 -7.06
CA LEU A 171 -15.05 -4.62 -6.35
C LEU A 171 -15.22 -3.12 -6.53
N SER A 172 -14.98 -2.36 -5.46
CA SER A 172 -14.77 -0.92 -5.60
C SER A 172 -13.36 -0.66 -6.09
N THR A 173 -13.21 0.28 -7.01
CA THR A 173 -11.96 0.53 -7.74
C THR A 173 -11.56 1.98 -7.70
N PHE A 174 -10.27 2.20 -7.92
CA PHE A 174 -9.72 3.52 -8.20
C PHE A 174 -8.65 3.40 -9.28
N ILE A 175 -8.50 4.45 -10.08
CA ILE A 175 -7.45 4.56 -11.08
C ILE A 175 -6.79 5.92 -10.87
N ILE A 176 -5.47 5.90 -10.68
CA ILE A 176 -4.62 7.08 -10.73
C ILE A 176 -3.95 7.07 -12.09
N ARG A 177 -4.28 8.04 -12.95
CA ARG A 177 -3.62 8.20 -14.25
C ARG A 177 -2.42 9.11 -14.10
N GLY A 178 -1.29 8.69 -14.66
CA GLY A 178 -0.04 9.44 -14.63
C GLY A 178 0.40 9.91 -16.01
N ARG A 179 1.70 10.17 -16.16
CA ARG A 179 2.27 10.64 -17.42
C ARG A 179 2.30 9.53 -18.48
N ASN A 180 2.35 9.93 -19.75
CA ASN A 180 2.61 9.06 -20.89
C ASN A 180 1.66 7.85 -21.03
N GLY A 181 0.44 7.93 -20.51
CA GLY A 181 -0.53 6.82 -20.54
C GLY A 181 -0.24 5.72 -19.51
N SER A 182 0.58 6.01 -18.51
CA SER A 182 0.78 5.15 -17.34
C SER A 182 -0.39 5.26 -16.35
N TRP A 183 -0.55 4.23 -15.54
CA TRP A 183 -1.60 4.16 -14.55
C TRP A 183 -1.19 3.33 -13.32
N LEU A 184 -1.80 3.67 -12.19
CA LEU A 184 -1.94 2.81 -11.02
C LEU A 184 -3.44 2.51 -10.85
N LYS A 185 -3.84 1.24 -11.02
CA LYS A 185 -5.23 0.80 -10.80
C LYS A 185 -5.30 -0.06 -9.56
N GLY A 186 -6.28 0.20 -8.70
CA GLY A 186 -6.49 -0.55 -7.47
C GLY A 186 -7.93 -1.00 -7.26
N TRP A 187 -8.07 -2.07 -6.49
CA TRP A 187 -9.33 -2.71 -6.13
C TRP A 187 -9.35 -3.01 -4.63
N LEU A 188 -10.48 -2.73 -3.97
CA LEU A 188 -10.71 -3.11 -2.58
C LEU A 188 -11.61 -4.35 -2.51
N TYR A 189 -11.04 -5.45 -2.02
CA TYR A 189 -11.75 -6.73 -1.89
C TYR A 189 -12.91 -6.67 -0.90
N ASN A 190 -12.68 -6.11 0.28
CA ASN A 190 -13.64 -6.04 1.37
C ASN A 190 -14.23 -4.63 1.52
N HIS A 191 -14.77 -4.08 0.44
CA HIS A 191 -15.27 -2.71 0.35
C HIS A 191 -16.59 -2.46 1.07
N GLN A 192 -17.23 -3.48 1.63
CA GLN A 192 -18.46 -3.30 2.40
C GLN A 192 -18.18 -2.35 3.58
N ASN A 193 -19.05 -1.36 3.76
CA ASN A 193 -18.94 -0.32 4.78
C ASN A 193 -17.70 0.58 4.66
N ALA A 194 -17.03 0.61 3.51
CA ALA A 194 -15.97 1.57 3.21
C ALA A 194 -16.55 2.82 2.54
N ALA A 195 -16.16 4.00 3.01
CA ALA A 195 -16.40 5.26 2.33
C ALA A 195 -15.16 5.68 1.55
N TYR A 196 -15.33 6.07 0.29
CA TYR A 196 -14.26 6.57 -0.56
C TYR A 196 -14.32 8.09 -0.63
N ASN A 197 -13.16 8.72 -0.57
CA ASN A 197 -13.01 10.15 -0.77
C ASN A 197 -11.75 10.40 -1.61
N ASN A 198 -11.85 11.22 -2.65
CA ASN A 198 -10.73 11.66 -3.49
C ASN A 198 -10.52 13.19 -3.50
N THR A 199 -10.98 13.91 -2.47
CA THR A 199 -10.78 15.36 -2.33
C THR A 199 -9.31 15.72 -2.12
N GLU A 200 -8.91 16.92 -2.57
CA GLU A 200 -7.55 17.45 -2.40
C GLU A 200 -6.46 16.56 -3.00
N ASP A 201 -6.77 15.90 -4.12
CA ASP A 201 -5.86 15.04 -4.90
C ASP A 201 -5.29 13.85 -4.12
N VAL A 202 -6.10 13.34 -3.19
CA VAL A 202 -5.72 12.24 -2.30
C VAL A 202 -6.81 11.21 -2.28
N LEU A 203 -6.46 9.96 -2.56
CA LEU A 203 -7.38 8.86 -2.38
C LEU A 203 -7.36 8.43 -0.92
N ARG A 204 -8.55 8.40 -0.30
CA ARG A 204 -8.78 7.97 1.06
C ARG A 204 -9.94 6.98 1.12
N ILE A 205 -9.71 5.86 1.78
CA ILE A 205 -10.69 4.83 2.07
C ILE A 205 -10.90 4.82 3.58
N VAL A 206 -12.14 5.01 4.03
CA VAL A 206 -12.48 5.16 5.44
C VAL A 206 -13.38 4.03 5.89
N LYS A 207 -13.07 3.43 7.04
CA LYS A 207 -13.94 2.51 7.77
C LYS A 207 -14.09 3.00 9.21
N GLN A 208 -15.25 2.78 9.82
CA GLN A 208 -15.49 3.14 11.21
C GLN A 208 -15.75 1.90 12.06
N GLY A 209 -15.22 1.89 13.29
CA GLY A 209 -15.52 0.85 14.28
C GLY A 209 -14.32 0.49 15.16
N PHE A 210 -14.45 -0.58 15.93
CA PHE A 210 -13.37 -1.15 16.76
C PHE A 210 -12.33 -1.93 15.95
N THR A 211 -12.72 -2.37 14.75
CA THR A 211 -11.86 -3.16 13.86
C THR A 211 -11.98 -2.65 12.43
N ALA A 212 -10.88 -2.63 11.71
CA ALA A 212 -10.89 -2.42 10.26
C ALA A 212 -9.86 -3.32 9.57
N ASN A 213 -10.26 -3.86 8.43
CA ASN A 213 -9.36 -4.58 7.53
C ASN A 213 -9.40 -3.91 6.16
N PHE A 214 -8.25 -3.71 5.53
CA PHE A 214 -8.15 -3.23 4.15
C PHE A 214 -7.41 -4.28 3.33
N LYS A 215 -8.13 -4.97 2.46
CA LYS A 215 -7.59 -5.97 1.53
C LYS A 215 -7.56 -5.35 0.13
N ILE A 216 -6.44 -4.75 -0.24
CA ILE A 216 -6.27 -3.92 -1.44
C ILE A 216 -5.31 -4.61 -2.40
N ALA A 217 -5.71 -4.75 -3.66
CA ALA A 217 -4.82 -5.08 -4.75
C ALA A 217 -4.57 -3.82 -5.58
N MET A 218 -3.35 -3.61 -6.04
CA MET A 218 -2.96 -2.53 -6.94
C MET A 218 -2.09 -3.10 -8.05
N THR A 219 -2.17 -2.47 -9.21
CA THR A 219 -1.37 -2.77 -10.39
C THR A 219 -0.79 -1.48 -10.93
N LEU A 220 0.44 -1.56 -11.43
CA LEU A 220 1.13 -0.48 -12.15
C LEU A 220 1.36 -0.94 -13.58
N GLY A 221 1.22 -0.03 -14.53
CA GLY A 221 1.39 -0.36 -15.93
C GLY A 221 1.20 0.81 -16.88
N MET A 222 1.15 0.50 -18.18
CA MET A 222 0.92 1.46 -19.26
C MET A 222 -0.08 0.91 -20.28
N GLY A 223 -0.81 1.79 -20.96
CA GLY A 223 -1.76 1.38 -22.01
C GLY A 223 -3.11 0.96 -21.43
N THR A 224 -3.68 -0.15 -21.90
CA THR A 224 -5.01 -0.61 -21.44
C THR A 224 -4.93 -1.16 -20.02
N GLU A 225 -5.75 -0.59 -19.14
CA GLU A 225 -5.91 -1.02 -17.75
C GLU A 225 -6.50 -2.45 -17.68
N PRO A 226 -6.00 -3.33 -16.80
CA PRO A 226 -6.53 -4.67 -16.63
C PRO A 226 -7.89 -4.64 -15.93
N VAL A 227 -8.62 -5.74 -16.03
CA VAL A 227 -9.87 -5.99 -15.30
C VAL A 227 -9.62 -7.03 -14.23
N ALA A 228 -10.19 -6.84 -13.04
CA ALA A 228 -10.10 -7.80 -11.96
C ALA A 228 -11.45 -8.41 -11.62
N TYR A 229 -11.42 -9.64 -11.10
CA TYR A 229 -12.61 -10.37 -10.66
C TYR A 229 -12.48 -10.74 -9.19
N ARG A 230 -13.56 -10.55 -8.45
CA ARG A 230 -13.66 -11.07 -7.08
C ARG A 230 -13.74 -12.59 -7.10
N ILE A 231 -12.90 -13.25 -6.30
CA ILE A 231 -12.96 -14.69 -6.02
C ILE A 231 -13.13 -14.92 -4.52
N ALA A 232 -13.38 -16.15 -4.08
CA ALA A 232 -13.78 -16.47 -2.70
C ALA A 232 -12.80 -15.94 -1.62
N THR A 233 -11.50 -15.96 -1.89
CA THR A 233 -10.44 -15.57 -0.94
C THR A 233 -9.62 -14.36 -1.39
N GLY A 234 -10.01 -13.70 -2.48
CA GLY A 234 -9.33 -12.50 -2.95
C GLY A 234 -9.69 -12.05 -4.36
N ILE A 235 -8.68 -11.74 -5.17
CA ILE A 235 -8.85 -11.06 -6.46
C ILE A 235 -8.03 -11.78 -7.53
N ASN A 236 -8.64 -12.03 -8.70
CA ASN A 236 -7.95 -12.49 -9.89
C ASN A 236 -7.75 -11.33 -10.86
N ILE A 237 -6.52 -11.13 -11.35
CA ILE A 237 -6.11 -10.09 -12.30
C ILE A 237 -5.29 -10.77 -13.39
N ASP A 238 -5.78 -10.82 -14.64
CA ASP A 238 -5.05 -11.42 -15.78
C ASP A 238 -4.39 -12.78 -15.46
N ASN A 239 -5.17 -13.72 -14.90
CA ASN A 239 -4.74 -15.07 -14.45
C ASN A 239 -3.76 -15.11 -13.26
N ALA A 240 -3.45 -13.96 -12.66
CA ALA A 240 -2.76 -13.86 -11.38
C ALA A 240 -3.77 -13.75 -10.23
N CYS A 241 -3.78 -14.77 -9.38
CA CYS A 241 -4.65 -14.85 -8.22
C CYS A 241 -3.92 -14.34 -6.97
N ILE A 242 -4.52 -13.32 -6.35
CA ILE A 242 -4.16 -12.79 -5.04
C ILE A 242 -5.09 -13.44 -4.01
N ASN A 243 -4.53 -14.27 -3.12
CA ASN A 243 -5.24 -14.81 -1.97
C ASN A 243 -4.83 -14.04 -0.70
N PHE A 244 -5.72 -13.20 -0.18
CA PHE A 244 -5.41 -12.35 0.99
C PHE A 244 -5.21 -13.13 2.29
N ASP A 245 -5.67 -14.39 2.34
CA ASP A 245 -5.49 -15.26 3.50
C ASP A 245 -4.17 -16.07 3.41
N ALA A 246 -3.47 -15.98 2.27
CA ALA A 246 -2.24 -16.72 2.00
C ALA A 246 -1.18 -15.89 1.25
N LEU A 247 -1.11 -14.57 1.45
CA LEU A 247 -0.14 -13.69 0.74
C LEU A 247 1.32 -14.15 0.87
N PHE A 248 1.69 -14.79 1.99
CA PHE A 248 3.03 -15.35 2.23
C PHE A 248 3.42 -16.50 1.28
N GLN A 249 2.45 -17.05 0.54
CA GLN A 249 2.69 -18.05 -0.50
C GLN A 249 3.01 -17.42 -1.86
N GLY A 250 2.81 -16.10 -2.01
CA GLY A 250 2.98 -15.39 -3.27
C GLY A 250 1.73 -15.45 -4.16
N LEU A 251 1.84 -14.92 -5.38
CA LEU A 251 0.76 -15.02 -6.35
C LEU A 251 0.57 -16.47 -6.81
N GLN A 252 -0.69 -16.87 -6.98
CA GLN A 252 -1.04 -18.16 -7.57
C GLN A 252 -1.37 -17.95 -9.06
N VAL A 253 -0.70 -18.66 -9.96
CA VAL A 253 -1.02 -18.62 -11.38
C VAL A 253 -2.11 -19.64 -11.67
N ILE A 254 -3.23 -19.20 -12.23
CA ILE A 254 -4.30 -20.10 -12.67
C ILE A 254 -4.11 -20.35 -14.16
N TYR A 255 -3.74 -21.56 -14.54
CA TYR A 255 -3.85 -22.00 -15.92
C TYR A 255 -5.30 -22.37 -16.18
N LEU A 256 -6.02 -21.54 -16.94
CA LEU A 256 -7.29 -21.93 -17.52
C LEU A 256 -6.99 -23.02 -18.56
N ILE A 257 -7.40 -24.25 -18.27
CA ILE A 257 -7.34 -25.40 -19.19
C ILE A 257 -8.48 -25.27 -20.19
#